data_AF-A0A672N7Y0-F1
#
_entry.id   AF-A0A672N7Y0-F1
#
_cell.length_a   1.000
_cell.length_b   1.000
_cell.length_c   1.000
_cell.angle_alpha   90.00
_cell.angle_beta   90.00
_cell.angle_gamma   90.00
#
_symmetry.space_group_name_H-M   'P 1'
#
loop_
_entity.id
_entity.type
_entity.pdbx_description
1 polymer ?
#
loop_
_entity_poly.entity_id
_entity_poly.type
_entity_poly.pdbx_seq_one_letter_code
_entity_poly.pdbx_strand_id
1 'polypeptide(L)'
;MVVERSNLLSMMKLSIKVLIQSSLSLGRTLDSEYPPLQQFFVVLEHCLKHGLKVKKTFIGQNKSIWAPLELMEKLCPESADISTSVRDMPGIK
;
A
#
# COMPACT_ATOMS: atom_id res chain seq x y z
N MET A 1 13.75 -14.72 6.41
CA MET A 1 13.73 -13.64 5.40
C MET A 1 13.30 -14.11 4.00
N VAL A 2 13.89 -15.17 3.41
CA VAL A 2 13.50 -15.64 2.06
C VAL A 2 12.10 -16.27 2.04
N VAL A 3 11.79 -17.16 2.98
CA VAL A 3 10.46 -17.79 3.10
C VAL A 3 9.36 -16.73 3.32
N GLU A 4 9.61 -15.77 4.20
CA GLU A 4 8.68 -14.66 4.47
C GLU A 4 8.40 -13.83 3.21
N ARG A 5 9.45 -13.45 2.45
CA ARG A 5 9.30 -12.78 1.15
C ARG A 5 8.50 -13.62 0.16
N SER A 6 8.75 -14.93 0.07
CA SER A 6 8.00 -15.83 -0.80
C SER A 6 6.53 -15.93 -0.41
N ASN A 7 6.22 -15.92 0.90
CA ASN A 7 4.86 -15.92 1.40
C ASN A 7 4.14 -14.61 1.07
N LEU A 8 4.78 -13.46 1.31
CA LEU A 8 4.24 -12.15 0.94
C LEU A 8 3.96 -12.06 -0.57
N LEU A 9 4.89 -12.53 -1.41
CA LEU A 9 4.70 -12.58 -2.85
C LEU A 9 3.52 -13.46 -3.25
N SER A 10 3.37 -14.62 -2.60
CA SER A 10 2.26 -15.54 -2.87
C SER A 10 0.91 -14.95 -2.47
N MET A 11 0.84 -14.29 -1.30
CA MET A 11 -0.35 -13.57 -0.85
C MET A 11 -0.71 -12.42 -1.79
N MET A 12 0.28 -11.64 -2.23
CA MET A 12 0.07 -10.56 -3.21
C MET A 12 -0.49 -11.10 -4.52
N LYS A 13 0.10 -12.17 -5.08
CA LYS A 13 -0.39 -12.81 -6.31
C LYS A 13 -1.85 -13.28 -6.17
N LEU A 14 -2.18 -13.92 -5.05
CA LEU A 14 -3.55 -14.36 -4.79
C LEU A 14 -4.51 -13.18 -4.68
N SER A 15 -4.14 -12.14 -3.93
CA SER A 15 -4.96 -10.95 -3.73
C SER A 15 -5.24 -10.22 -5.05
N ILE A 16 -4.22 -10.07 -5.92
CA ILE A 16 -4.37 -9.49 -7.25
C ILE A 16 -5.33 -10.32 -8.10
N LYS A 17 -5.15 -11.65 -8.13
CA LYS A 17 -6.03 -12.55 -8.89
C LYS A 17 -7.48 -12.42 -8.45
N VAL A 18 -7.73 -12.48 -7.13
CA VAL A 18 -9.08 -12.37 -6.56
C VAL A 18 -9.70 -11.01 -6.87
N LEU A 19 -8.95 -9.91 -6.69
CA LEU A 19 -9.43 -8.57 -7.02
C LEU A 19 -9.84 -8.46 -8.48
N ILE A 20 -8.99 -8.89 -9.42
CA ILE A 20 -9.29 -8.83 -10.86
C ILE A 20 -10.53 -9.67 -11.19
N GLN A 21 -10.57 -10.93 -10.77
CA GLN A 21 -11.69 -11.83 -11.09
C GLN A 21 -13.02 -11.32 -10.51
N SER A 22 -13.00 -10.86 -9.26
CA SER A 22 -14.21 -10.38 -8.58
C SER A 22 -14.69 -9.05 -9.17
N SER A 23 -13.77 -8.17 -9.56
CA SER A 23 -14.11 -6.87 -10.19
C SER A 23 -14.71 -7.06 -11.58
N LEU A 24 -14.15 -7.96 -12.39
CA LEU A 24 -14.70 -8.33 -13.70
C LEU A 24 -16.09 -8.94 -13.58
N SER A 25 -16.30 -9.79 -12.56
CA SER A 25 -17.61 -10.37 -12.29
C SER A 25 -18.62 -9.33 -11.78
N LEU A 26 -18.17 -8.31 -11.05
CA LEU A 26 -19.04 -7.28 -10.48
C LEU A 26 -19.50 -6.27 -11.55
N GLY A 27 -18.63 -5.93 -12.52
CA GLY A 27 -19.00 -5.15 -13.70
C GLY A 27 -19.35 -3.67 -13.46
N ARG A 28 -19.01 -3.11 -12.29
CA ARG A 28 -19.21 -1.69 -11.94
C ARG A 28 -17.99 -1.13 -11.21
N THR A 29 -17.94 0.18 -11.07
CA THR A 29 -16.92 0.89 -10.28
C THR A 29 -16.85 0.35 -8.85
N LEU A 30 -15.62 0.20 -8.35
CA LEU A 30 -15.34 -0.22 -6.98
C LEU A 30 -15.29 1.00 -6.06
N ASP A 31 -15.74 0.82 -4.83
CA ASP A 31 -15.66 1.82 -3.76
C ASP A 31 -14.83 1.28 -2.58
N SER A 32 -14.70 2.10 -1.52
CA SER A 32 -13.93 1.76 -0.31
C SER A 32 -14.48 0.56 0.45
N GLU A 33 -15.74 0.20 0.24
CA GLU A 33 -16.43 -0.88 0.96
C GLU A 33 -16.24 -2.23 0.27
N TYR A 34 -15.60 -2.27 -0.91
CA TYR A 34 -15.42 -3.49 -1.66
C TYR A 34 -14.35 -4.41 -1.05
N PRO A 35 -14.71 -5.59 -0.50
CA PRO A 35 -13.77 -6.38 0.32
C PRO A 35 -12.51 -6.86 -0.42
N PRO A 36 -12.57 -7.30 -1.70
CA PRO A 36 -11.36 -7.65 -2.45
C PRO A 36 -10.38 -6.48 -2.61
N LEU A 37 -10.89 -5.25 -2.70
CA LEU A 37 -10.06 -4.05 -2.81
C LEU A 37 -9.42 -3.71 -1.46
N GLN A 38 -10.19 -3.78 -0.36
CA GLN A 38 -9.66 -3.62 1.00
C GLN A 38 -8.55 -4.64 1.29
N GLN A 39 -8.80 -5.92 0.98
CA GLN A 39 -7.82 -6.99 1.17
C GLN A 39 -6.53 -6.75 0.36
N PHE A 40 -6.65 -6.26 -0.88
CA PHE A 40 -5.50 -5.89 -1.69
C PHE A 40 -4.62 -4.83 -1.01
N PHE A 41 -5.22 -3.76 -0.48
CA PHE A 41 -4.46 -2.72 0.21
C PHE A 41 -3.82 -3.22 1.51
N VAL A 42 -4.49 -4.09 2.27
CA VAL A 42 -3.90 -4.74 3.46
C VAL A 42 -2.66 -5.56 3.08
N VAL A 43 -2.75 -6.39 2.05
CA VAL A 43 -1.61 -7.21 1.60
C VAL A 43 -0.49 -6.34 1.03
N LEU A 44 -0.82 -5.29 0.28
CA LEU A 44 0.15 -4.32 -0.23
C LEU A 44 0.91 -3.63 0.91
N GLU A 45 0.21 -3.18 1.95
CA GLU A 45 0.83 -2.57 3.12
C GLU A 45 1.81 -3.53 3.81
N HIS A 46 1.45 -4.80 3.98
CA HIS A 46 2.35 -5.81 4.54
C HIS A 46 3.60 -6.00 3.68
N CYS A 47 3.45 -6.03 2.36
CA CYS A 47 4.58 -6.09 1.43
C CYS A 47 5.49 -4.87 1.55
N LEU A 48 4.94 -3.65 1.63
CA LEU A 48 5.71 -2.41 1.74
C LEU A 48 6.39 -2.24 3.10
N LYS A 49 5.75 -2.70 4.18
CA LYS A 49 6.34 -2.68 5.53
C LYS A 49 7.48 -3.68 5.69
N HIS A 50 7.50 -4.75 4.90
CA HIS A 50 8.49 -5.80 5.03
C HIS A 50 9.90 -5.28 4.71
N GLY A 51 10.79 -5.34 5.69
CA GLY A 51 12.18 -4.88 5.57
C GLY A 51 12.40 -3.39 5.83
N LEU A 52 11.35 -2.62 6.16
CA LEU A 52 11.54 -1.24 6.62
C LEU A 52 12.28 -1.22 7.96
N LYS A 53 13.35 -0.44 7.99
CA LYS A 53 14.07 -0.15 9.23
C LYS A 53 13.20 0.73 10.10
N VAL A 54 13.00 0.33 11.36
CA VAL A 54 12.36 1.19 12.36
C VAL A 54 13.26 2.40 12.58
N LYS A 55 12.79 3.61 12.24
CA LYS A 55 13.43 4.82 12.76
C LYS A 55 13.03 4.93 14.23
N LYS A 56 13.98 4.74 15.13
CA LYS A 56 13.82 5.14 16.54
C LYS A 56 13.80 6.66 16.56
N THR A 57 12.64 7.26 16.84
CA THR A 57 12.56 8.68 17.18
C THR A 57 12.56 8.80 18.71
N PHE A 58 12.87 9.99 19.23
CA PHE A 58 12.79 10.25 20.67
C PHE A 58 11.37 10.05 21.24
N ILE A 59 10.34 10.03 20.38
CA ILE A 59 8.92 9.85 20.72
C ILE A 59 8.38 8.56 20.09
N GLY A 60 9.13 7.45 20.22
CA GLY A 60 8.66 6.10 19.89
C GLY A 60 9.20 5.49 18.60
N GLN A 61 8.59 4.36 18.21
CA GLN A 61 8.93 3.62 17.00
C GLN A 61 7.84 3.85 15.95
N ASN A 62 8.19 4.48 14.82
CA ASN A 62 7.27 4.62 13.69
C ASN A 62 7.81 3.84 12.48
N LYS A 63 7.10 2.77 12.08
CA LYS A 63 7.29 2.09 10.79
C LYS A 63 6.26 2.64 9.79
N SER A 64 6.51 3.83 9.28
CA SER A 64 5.66 4.43 8.25
C SER A 64 6.10 3.98 6.86
N ILE A 65 5.14 3.51 6.05
CA ILE A 65 5.33 3.27 4.62
C ILE A 65 5.40 4.58 3.82
N TRP A 66 4.98 5.70 4.42
CA TRP A 66 4.89 6.99 3.75
C TRP A 66 6.24 7.54 3.34
N ALA A 67 7.26 7.45 4.22
CA ALA A 67 8.58 8.01 3.90
C ALA A 67 9.22 7.41 2.62
N PRO A 68 9.14 6.08 2.36
CA PRO A 68 9.50 5.52 1.06
C PRO A 68 8.63 6.04 -0.11
N LEU A 69 7.33 6.23 0.11
CA LEU A 69 6.40 6.68 -0.94
C LEU A 69 6.63 8.15 -1.32
N GLU A 70 7.00 9.02 -0.38
CA GLU A 70 7.38 10.41 -0.67
C GLU A 70 8.60 10.52 -1.60
N LEU A 71 9.46 9.50 -1.64
CA LEU A 71 10.59 9.47 -2.58
C LEU A 71 10.16 9.20 -4.02
N MET A 72 8.91 8.76 -4.25
CA MET A 72 8.41 8.50 -5.60
C MET A 72 8.37 9.76 -6.45
N GLU A 73 8.08 10.94 -5.89
CA GLU A 73 8.08 12.21 -6.63
C GLU A 73 9.45 12.48 -7.30
N LYS A 74 10.54 12.06 -6.66
CA LYS A 74 11.90 12.22 -7.19
C LYS A 74 12.20 11.29 -8.35
N LEU A 75 11.50 10.15 -8.43
CA LEU A 75 11.69 9.12 -9.46
C LEU A 75 10.65 9.23 -10.58
N CYS A 76 9.46 9.71 -10.26
CA CYS A 76 8.30 9.84 -11.13
C CYS A 76 7.61 11.17 -10.81
N PRO A 77 7.98 12.27 -11.52
CA PRO A 77 7.42 13.60 -11.27
C PRO A 77 5.89 13.66 -11.37
N GLU A 78 5.27 12.78 -12.17
CA GLU A 78 3.81 12.66 -12.32
C GLU A 78 3.09 12.26 -11.01
N SER A 79 3.83 11.71 -10.04
CA SER A 79 3.27 11.37 -8.72
C SER A 79 3.13 12.56 -7.77
N ALA A 80 3.62 13.76 -8.15
CA ALA A 80 3.57 14.97 -7.34
C ALA A 80 2.13 15.41 -7.01
N ASP A 81 1.20 15.29 -7.95
CA ASP A 81 -0.20 15.67 -7.75
C ASP A 81 -0.85 14.81 -6.66
N ILE A 82 -0.64 13.48 -6.72
CA ILE A 82 -1.18 12.53 -5.74
C ILE A 82 -0.53 12.76 -4.38
N SER A 83 0.78 12.97 -4.34
CA SER A 83 1.53 13.19 -3.11
C SER A 83 1.12 14.50 -2.41
N THR A 84 0.86 15.56 -3.19
CA THR A 84 0.29 16.82 -2.69
C THR A 84 -1.12 16.59 -2.16
N SER A 85 -1.97 15.88 -2.91
CA SER A 85 -3.34 15.56 -2.49
C SER A 85 -3.40 14.78 -1.17
N VAL A 86 -2.49 13.82 -0.94
CA VAL A 86 -2.42 13.08 0.33
C VAL A 86 -1.97 13.98 1.48
N ARG A 87 -1.00 14.86 1.26
CA ARG A 87 -0.52 15.81 2.28
C ARG A 87 -1.61 16.78 2.73
N ASP A 88 -2.46 17.19 1.79
CA ASP A 88 -3.53 18.15 2.03
C ASP A 88 -4.84 17.47 2.48
N MET A 89 -4.87 16.13 2.60
CA MET A 89 -6.08 15.39 2.93
C MET A 89 -6.52 15.64 4.38
N PRO A 90 -7.74 16.16 4.62
CA PRO A 90 -8.22 16.43 5.96
C PRO A 90 -8.40 15.12 6.74
N GLY A 91 -7.91 15.10 7.98
CA GLY A 91 -8.03 13.93 8.88
C GLY A 91 -6.89 12.93 8.80
N ILE A 92 -5.91 13.13 7.92
CA ILE A 92 -4.64 12.38 7.90
C ILE A 92 -3.55 13.22 8.61
N LYS A 93 -2.81 12.61 9.54
CA LYS A 93 -1.66 13.21 10.25
C LYS A 93 -0.40 12.39 10.05
#